data_AF-A0A822AW13-F1
#
_entry.id   AF-A0A822AW13-F1
#
_cell.length_a   1.000
_cell.length_b   1.000
_cell.length_c   1.000
_cell.angle_alpha   90.00
_cell.angle_beta   90.00
_cell.angle_gamma   90.00
#
_symmetry.space_group_name_H-M   'P 1'
#
loop_
_entity.id
_entity.type
_entity.pdbx_description
1 polymer ?
#
loop_
_entity_poly.entity_id
_entity_poly.type
_entity_poly.pdbx_seq_one_letter_code
_entity_poly.pdbx_strand_id
1 'polypeptide(L)' 'MSMVGLNLLAKLNRIICFEKHVDPQIPFGGINVLFFGDYLQYRPVYDAPLHTDFSLPSKKRSGKLPNEKEIQQRVA' A
#
# COMPACT_ATOMS: atom_id res chain seq x y z
N MET A 1 12.75 7.81 1.05
CA MET A 1 11.55 7.22 0.39
C MET A 1 10.43 8.22 0.09
N SER A 2 10.36 9.39 0.75
CA SER A 2 9.35 10.44 0.50
C SER A 2 9.24 10.88 -0.97
N MET A 3 10.38 11.06 -1.64
CA MET A 3 10.46 11.52 -3.03
C MET A 3 10.32 10.39 -4.08
N VAL A 4 10.19 9.13 -3.64
CA VAL A 4 9.99 7.98 -4.54
C VAL A 4 8.50 7.73 -4.65
N GLY A 5 7.95 7.93 -5.85
CA GLY A 5 6.53 7.74 -6.10
C GLY A 5 6.13 6.30 -6.42
N LEU A 6 4.84 6.02 -6.33
CA LEU A 6 4.28 4.68 -6.54
C LEU A 6 4.50 4.15 -7.97
N ASN A 7 4.53 5.00 -8.99
CA ASN A 7 4.76 4.55 -10.37
C ASN A 7 6.18 4.00 -10.55
N LEU A 8 7.17 4.67 -9.96
CA LEU A 8 8.55 4.19 -9.99
C LEU A 8 8.67 2.86 -9.25
N LEU A 9 8.04 2.75 -8.08
CA LEU A 9 8.06 1.53 -7.28
C LEU A 9 7.38 0.35 -7.99
N ALA A 10 6.26 0.59 -8.67
CA ALA A 10 5.55 -0.41 -9.46
C ALA A 10 6.37 -0.91 -10.67
N LYS A 11 7.08 0.00 -11.36
CA LYS A 11 8.01 -0.38 -12.44
C LYS A 11 9.14 -1.27 -11.91
N LEU A 12 9.68 -0.92 -10.75
CA LEU A 12 10.75 -1.68 -10.09
C LEU A 12 10.27 -3.09 -9.71
N ASN A 13 9.07 -3.20 -9.12
CA ASN A 13 8.41 -4.49 -8.86
C ASN A 13 8.26 -5.32 -10.14
N ARG A 14 7.75 -4.70 -11.22
CA ARG A 14 7.55 -5.39 -12.51
C ARG A 14 8.85 -5.93 -13.08
N ILE A 15 9.93 -5.15 -13.05
CA ILE A 15 11.25 -5.58 -13.56
C ILE A 15 11.75 -6.76 -12.74
N ILE A 16 11.70 -6.69 -11.40
CA ILE A 16 12.17 -7.78 -10.55
C ILE A 16 11.36 -9.06 -10.77
N CYS A 17 10.03 -8.97 -10.80
CA CYS A 17 9.18 -10.15 -11.02
C CYS A 17 9.42 -10.76 -12.41
N PHE A 18 9.63 -9.92 -13.43
CA PHE A 18 9.96 -10.36 -14.79
C PHE A 18 11.29 -11.12 -14.82
N GLU A 19 12.36 -10.53 -14.28
CA GLU A 19 13.70 -11.13 -14.26
C GLU A 19 13.75 -12.42 -13.45
N LYS A 20 13.02 -12.49 -12.33
CA LYS A 20 12.99 -13.71 -11.50
C LYS A 20 12.02 -14.78 -12.01
N HIS A 21 11.27 -14.52 -13.09
CA HIS A 21 10.21 -15.40 -13.59
C HIS A 21 9.19 -15.79 -12.49
N VAL A 22 8.81 -14.82 -11.66
CA VAL A 22 7.87 -15.01 -10.54
C VAL A 22 6.54 -14.35 -10.86
N ASP A 23 5.45 -14.89 -10.29
CA ASP A 23 4.12 -14.26 -10.34
C ASP A 23 4.20 -12.78 -9.90
N PRO A 24 3.72 -11.83 -10.75
CA PRO A 24 3.63 -10.42 -10.40
C PRO A 24 2.84 -10.09 -9.13
N GLN A 25 2.00 -11.02 -8.64
CA GLN A 25 1.30 -10.90 -7.34
C GLN A 25 2.24 -11.04 -6.14
N ILE A 26 3.42 -11.64 -6.33
CA ILE A 26 4.43 -11.75 -5.27
C ILE A 26 5.23 -10.44 -5.24
N PRO A 27 5.13 -9.64 -4.16
CA PRO A 27 5.82 -8.36 -4.07
C PRO A 27 7.34 -8.53 -4.22
N PHE A 28 7.92 -7.72 -5.09
CA PHE A 28 9.34 -7.69 -5.46
C PHE A 28 9.91 -9.10 -5.73
N GLY A 29 9.12 -10.00 -6.31
CA GLY A 29 9.54 -11.38 -6.59
C GLY A 29 10.03 -12.13 -5.34
N GLY A 30 9.50 -11.82 -4.16
CA GLY A 30 9.85 -12.43 -2.87
C GLY A 30 11.14 -11.89 -2.26
N ILE A 31 11.66 -10.77 -2.75
CA ILE A 31 12.81 -10.08 -2.14
C ILE A 31 12.32 -9.34 -0.88
N ASN A 32 13.06 -9.51 0.22
CA ASN A 32 12.84 -8.70 1.42
C ASN A 32 13.30 -7.27 1.15
N VAL A 33 12.35 -6.34 1.05
CA VAL A 33 12.62 -4.93 0.79
C VAL A 33 12.43 -4.13 2.07
N LEU A 34 13.47 -3.39 2.48
CA LEU A 34 13.42 -2.45 3.58
C LEU A 34 13.29 -1.02 3.02
N PHE A 35 12.17 -0.36 3.34
CA PHE A 35 11.97 1.05 2.99
C PHE A 35 12.41 1.95 4.13
N PHE A 36 13.29 2.91 3.84
CA PHE A 36 13.74 3.89 4.82
C PHE A 36 13.80 5.30 4.23
N GLY A 37 13.46 6.29 5.05
CA GLY A 37 13.65 7.69 4.73
C GLY A 37 12.74 8.59 5.56
N ASP A 38 12.98 9.89 5.44
CA ASP A 38 12.18 10.90 6.12
C ASP A 38 10.95 11.26 5.27
N TYR A 39 9.77 10.99 5.82
CA TYR A 39 8.47 11.21 5.17
C TYR A 39 7.89 12.61 5.42
N LEU A 40 8.55 13.44 6.24
CA LEU A 40 8.22 14.87 6.39
C LEU A 40 8.89 15.74 5.32
N GLN A 41 9.74 15.15 4.46
CA GLN A 41 10.31 15.80 3.29
C GLN A 41 9.28 16.02 2.18
N TYR A 42 9.71 16.70 1.11
CA TYR A 42 8.89 16.93 -0.07
C TYR A 42 8.29 15.64 -0.65
N ARG A 43 7.07 15.77 -1.14
CA ARG A 43 6.33 14.73 -1.84
C ARG A 43 7.01 14.38 -3.18
N PRO A 44 6.75 13.18 -3.74
CA PRO A 44 7.26 12.83 -5.06
C PRO A 44 6.67 13.77 -6.12
N VAL A 45 7.49 14.18 -7.07
CA VAL A 45 7.11 15.14 -8.11
C VAL A 45 6.24 14.42 -9.16
N TYR A 46 5.02 14.92 -9.37
CA TYR A 46 4.01 14.35 -10.28
C TYR A 46 3.65 12.86 -10.02
N ASP A 47 3.81 12.38 -8.79
CA ASP A 47 3.49 10.99 -8.43
C ASP A 47 2.89 10.90 -7.01
N ALA A 48 2.26 9.77 -6.70
CA ALA A 48 1.65 9.52 -5.40
C ALA A 48 2.72 9.07 -4.38
N PRO A 49 2.66 9.56 -3.12
CA PRO A 49 3.55 9.11 -2.07
C PRO A 49 3.21 7.68 -1.61
N LEU A 50 4.21 6.99 -1.03
CA LEU A 50 4.02 5.66 -0.44
C LEU A 50 3.20 5.66 0.85
N HIS A 51 3.29 6.75 1.63
CA HIS A 51 2.59 6.89 2.90
C HIS A 51 1.20 7.50 2.70
N THR A 52 0.29 7.21 3.63
CA THR A 52 -1.04 7.82 3.64
C THR A 52 -0.94 9.29 3.99
N ASP A 53 -1.61 10.12 3.22
CA ASP A 53 -1.66 11.56 3.47
C ASP A 53 -2.64 11.81 4.63
N PHE A 54 -2.12 12.09 5.83
CA PHE A 54 -2.94 12.35 7.02
C PHE A 54 -3.76 13.65 6.91
N SER A 55 -3.42 14.52 5.96
CA SER A 55 -4.15 15.75 5.68
C SER A 55 -5.45 15.53 4.90
N LEU A 56 -5.60 14.37 4.24
CA LEU A 56 -6.80 14.06 3.48
C LEU A 56 -7.83 13.42 4.43
N PRO A 57 -9.11 13.86 4.39
CA PRO A 57 -10.15 13.23 5.18
C PRO A 57 -10.19 11.74 4.83
N SER A 58 -10.00 10.89 5.84
CA SER A 58 -10.11 9.44 5.70
C SER A 58 -11.40 9.11 4.96
N LYS A 59 -11.30 8.49 3.78
CA LYS A 59 -12.46 7.92 3.09
C LYS A 59 -13.06 6.89 4.05
N LYS A 60 -14.07 7.31 4.83
CA LYS A 60 -14.91 6.40 5.60
C LYS A 60 -15.41 5.37 4.61
N ARG A 61 -14.92 4.12 4.70
CA ARG A 61 -15.59 3.01 4.04
C ARG A 61 -16.99 3.01 4.64
N SER A 62 -18.00 3.28 3.81
CA SER A 62 -19.40 3.03 4.11
C SER A 62 -19.65 1.52 4.12
N GLY A 63 -18.89 0.78 4.94
CA GLY A 63 -19.23 -0.56 5.35
C GLY A 63 -20.08 -0.40 6.60
N LYS A 64 -21.36 -0.78 6.54
CA LYS A 64 -22.16 -0.98 7.74
C LYS A 64 -21.33 -1.86 8.69
N LEU A 65 -20.94 -1.32 9.84
CA LEU A 65 -20.44 -2.18 10.91
C LEU A 65 -21.59 -3.16 11.23
N PRO A 66 -21.33 -4.47 11.33
CA PRO A 66 -22.35 -5.42 11.72
C PRO A 66 -22.88 -5.03 13.10
N ASN A 67 -24.20 -4.98 13.22
CA ASN A 67 -24.88 -4.60 14.44
C ASN A 67 -24.67 -5.69 15.50
N GLU A 68 -24.68 -5.35 16.79
CA GLU A 68 -24.43 -6.26 17.91
C GLU A 68 -25.27 -7.56 17.84
N LYS A 69 -26.48 -7.46 17.27
CA LYS A 69 -27.38 -8.60 17.04
C LYS A 69 -26.84 -9.63 16.03
N GLU A 70 -26.10 -9.23 15.00
CA GLU A 70 -25.49 -10.15 14.03
C GLU A 70 -24.28 -10.89 14.62
N ILE A 71 -23.59 -10.28 15.59
CA ILE A 71 -22.43 -10.88 16.26
C ILE A 71 -22.91 -12.01 17.18
N GLN A 72 -23.96 -11.78 17.97
CA GLN A 72 -24.49 -12.78 18.90
C GLN A 72 -25.09 -14.00 18.19
N GLN A 73 -25.63 -13.85 16.98
CA GLN A 73 -26.22 -14.96 16.21
C GLN A 73 -25.19 -15.93 15.60
N ARG A 74 -23.92 -15.53 15.47
CA ARG A 74 -22.84 -16.40 14.95
C ARG A 74 -22.14 -17.23 16.01
N VAL A 75 -22.45 -17.00 17.29
CA VAL A 75 -21.79 -17.65 18.44
C VAL A 75 -22.71 -18.67 19.13
N ALA A 76 -23.99 -18.77 18.70
CA ALA A 76 -24.95 -19.74 19.19
C ALA A 76 -25.00 -21.00 18.30
#